data_AF-A0A3Q7ECW7-F1
#
_entry.id   AF-A0A3Q7ECW7-F1
#
_cell.length_a   1.000
_cell.length_b   1.000
_cell.length_c   1.000
_cell.angle_alpha   90.00
_cell.angle_beta   90.00
_cell.angle_gamma   90.00
#
_symmetry.space_group_name_H-M   'P 1'
#
loop_
_entity.id
_entity.type
_entity.pdbx_description
1 polymer ?
#
loop_
_entity_poly.entity_id
_entity_poly.type
_entity_poly.pdbx_seq_one_letter_code
_entity_poly.pdbx_strand_id
1 'polypeptide(L)' 'MSSKNLITLKTSNDMRSQVIKNIVQYVDCASNLIPLTNVDGKIMFKVVEYWKKHSEEGVSNDALIDFDKNLVKVDQSVLF' A
#
# COMPACT_ATOMS: atom_id res chain seq x y z
N MET A 1 20.54 -12.74 -6.82
CA MET A 1 19.47 -12.29 -7.73
C MET A 1 18.38 -11.67 -6.88
N SER A 2 18.15 -10.36 -6.96
CA SER A 2 17.08 -9.71 -6.19
C SER A 2 15.76 -9.94 -6.92
N SER A 3 14.85 -10.69 -6.29
CA SER A 3 13.49 -10.91 -6.80
C SER A 3 12.75 -9.57 -6.81
N LYS A 4 12.45 -9.06 -8.02
CA LYS A 4 11.62 -7.87 -8.16
C LYS A 4 10.19 -8.21 -7.74
N ASN A 5 9.75 -7.75 -6.58
CA ASN A 5 8.36 -7.87 -6.15
C ASN A 5 7.54 -6.79 -6.87
N LEU A 6 6.67 -7.21 -7.80
CA LEU A 6 5.76 -6.31 -8.51
C LEU A 6 4.41 -6.27 -7.79
N ILE A 7 3.97 -5.08 -7.42
CA ILE A 7 2.65 -4.85 -6.81
C ILE A 7 1.86 -3.95 -7.75
N THR A 8 0.69 -4.43 -8.20
CA THR A 8 -0.20 -3.69 -9.09
C THR A 8 -1.28 -2.96 -8.29
N LEU A 9 -1.43 -1.65 -8.55
CA LEU A 9 -2.47 -0.80 -7.96
C LEU A 9 -3.37 -0.26 -9.06
N LYS A 10 -4.69 -0.23 -8.80
CA LYS A 10 -5.63 0.49 -9.68
C LYS A 10 -5.55 1.98 -9.36
N THR A 11 -5.33 2.80 -10.39
CA THR A 11 -4.81 4.18 -10.31
C THR A 11 -5.80 5.26 -9.81
N SER A 12 -6.83 4.94 -9.03
CA SER A 12 -7.71 6.00 -8.48
C SER A 12 -8.23 5.76 -7.07
N ASN A 13 -8.74 4.56 -6.76
CA ASN A 13 -9.47 4.34 -5.50
C ASN A 13 -8.62 3.63 -4.43
N ASP A 14 -7.56 2.95 -4.86
CA ASP A 14 -6.72 2.13 -3.98
C ASP A 14 -5.45 2.85 -3.51
N MET A 15 -5.09 3.99 -4.12
CA MET A 15 -3.84 4.70 -3.83
C MET A 15 -4.05 5.87 -2.88
N ARG A 16 -3.57 5.74 -1.64
CA ARG A 16 -3.70 6.77 -0.60
C ARG A 16 -2.43 7.58 -0.33
N SER A 17 -1.26 7.09 -0.74
CA SER A 17 0.00 7.79 -0.52
C SER A 17 0.12 9.06 -1.37
N GLN A 18 0.30 10.21 -0.70
CA GLN A 18 0.56 11.48 -1.39
C GLN A 18 1.91 11.46 -2.11
N VAL A 19 2.91 10.78 -1.56
CA VAL A 19 4.23 10.65 -2.20
C VAL A 19 4.09 9.89 -3.51
N ILE A 20 3.38 8.76 -3.54
CA ILE A 20 3.17 8.00 -4.77
C ILE A 20 2.32 8.81 -5.77
N LYS A 21 1.28 9.51 -5.30
CA LYS A 21 0.49 10.43 -6.16
C LYS A 21 1.36 11.50 -6.81
N ASN A 22 2.24 12.14 -6.04
CA ASN A 22 3.16 13.14 -6.57
C ASN A 22 4.12 12.50 -7.59
N ILE A 23 4.66 11.31 -7.30
CA ILE A 23 5.55 10.60 -8.24
C ILE A 23 4.81 10.31 -9.55
N VAL A 24 3.57 9.79 -9.52
CA VAL A 24 2.76 9.55 -10.73
C VAL A 24 2.52 10.84 -11.53
N GLN A 25 2.27 11.96 -10.84
CA GLN A 25 1.91 13.23 -11.49
C GLN A 25 3.12 13.97 -12.07
N TYR A 26 4.29 13.87 -11.42
CA TYR A 26 5.47 14.67 -11.78
C TYR A 26 6.57 13.87 -12.49
N VAL A 27 6.55 12.54 -12.40
CA VAL A 27 7.47 11.69 -13.17
C VAL A 27 6.79 11.31 -14.46
N ASP A 28 7.38 11.72 -15.59
CA ASP A 28 7.03 11.22 -16.92
C ASP A 28 7.47 9.75 -17.02
N CYS A 29 6.74 8.89 -16.32
CA CYS A 29 7.06 7.50 -16.18
C CYS A 29 6.52 6.78 -17.42
N ALA A 30 7.34 6.74 -18.48
CA ALA A 30 7.04 6.01 -19.73
C ALA A 30 6.66 4.54 -19.50
N SER A 31 7.02 3.99 -18.35
CA SER A 31 6.50 2.75 -17.79
C SER A 31 5.66 3.07 -16.56
N ASN A 32 4.43 2.56 -16.44
CA ASN A 32 3.56 2.68 -15.24
C ASN A 32 4.11 1.96 -13.98
N LEU A 33 5.43 1.96 -13.78
CA LEU A 33 6.16 1.26 -12.74
C LEU A 33 6.90 2.28 -11.88
N ILE A 34 6.52 2.36 -10.61
CA ILE A 34 7.16 3.26 -9.64
C ILE A 34 8.15 2.46 -8.78
N PRO A 35 9.46 2.74 -8.87
CA PRO A 35 10.42 2.11 -7.99
C PRO A 35 10.32 2.70 -6.58
N LEU A 36 9.96 1.86 -5.61
CA LEU A 36 10.04 2.19 -4.18
C LEU A 36 11.27 1.50 -3.59
N THR A 37 12.38 2.22 -3.51
CA THR A 37 13.66 1.65 -3.05
C THR A 37 13.78 1.54 -1.54
N ASN A 38 12.98 2.31 -0.80
CA ASN A 38 13.08 2.44 0.66
C ASN A 38 12.01 1.63 1.41
N VAL A 39 11.24 0.80 0.70
CA VAL A 39 10.13 0.03 1.29
C VAL A 39 10.31 -1.44 0.93
N ASP A 40 10.31 -2.32 1.93
CA ASP A 40 10.32 -3.76 1.69
C ASP A 40 8.99 -4.22 1.06
N GLY A 41 9.06 -5.18 0.13
CA GLY A 41 7.87 -5.68 -0.57
C GLY A 41 6.81 -6.28 0.36
N LYS A 42 7.22 -6.91 1.48
CA LYS A 42 6.28 -7.47 2.48
C LYS A 42 5.54 -6.37 3.23
N ILE A 43 6.23 -5.27 3.56
CA ILE A 43 5.63 -4.09 4.19
C ILE A 43 4.67 -3.43 3.21
N MET A 44 5.09 -3.24 1.96
CA MET A 44 4.25 -2.65 0.92
C MET A 44 2.97 -3.47 0.68
N PHE A 45 3.03 -4.80 0.75
CA PHE A 45 1.84 -5.65 0.64
C PHE A 45 0.80 -5.34 1.73
N LYS A 46 1.24 -5.18 2.99
CA LYS A 46 0.36 -4.81 4.11
C LYS A 46 -0.22 -3.41 3.97
N VAL A 47 0.58 -2.46 3.48
CA VAL A 47 0.11 -1.09 3.19
C VAL A 47 -0.98 -1.09 2.14
N VAL A 48 -0.86 -1.94 1.11
CA VAL A 48 -1.89 -2.07 0.06
C VAL A 48 -3.14 -2.76 0.57
N GLU A 49 -3.01 -3.79 1.42
CA GLU A 49 -4.14 -4.43 2.10
C GLU A 49 -4.93 -3.40 2.94
N TYR A 50 -4.21 -2.57 3.70
CA TYR A 50 -4.79 -1.46 4.45
C TYR A 50 -5.56 -0.49 3.56
N TRP A 51 -4.95 -0.03 2.45
CA TRP A 51 -5.61 0.91 1.54
C TRP A 51 -6.87 0.34 0.92
N LYS A 52 -6.83 -0.91 0.47
CA LYS A 52 -8.01 -1.59 -0.10
C LYS A 52 -9.14 -1.65 0.92
N LYS A 53 -8.86 -2.13 2.13
CA LYS A 53 -9.89 -2.29 3.16
C LYS A 53 -10.55 -0.97 3.53
N HIS A 54 -9.76 0.10 3.62
CA HIS A 54 -10.27 1.42 3.98
C HIS A 54 -10.98 2.14 2.83
N SER A 55 -10.80 1.67 1.59
CA SER A 55 -11.50 2.19 0.41
C SER A 55 -12.79 1.45 0.09
N GLU A 56 -13.13 0.38 0.83
CA GLU A 56 -14.42 -0.30 0.72
C GLU A 56 -15.55 0.59 1.25
N GLU A 57 -16.56 0.83 0.42
CA GLU A 57 -17.77 1.55 0.82
C GLU A 57 -18.66 0.69 1.70
N GLY A 58 -19.36 1.31 2.66
CA GLY A 58 -20.31 0.61 3.53
C GLY A 58 -19.70 -0.22 4.66
N VAL A 59 -18.38 -0.21 4.84
CA VAL A 59 -17.72 -0.81 6.00
C VAL A 59 -17.90 0.08 7.22
N SER A 60 -18.35 -0.49 8.34
CA SER A 60 -18.50 0.25 9.59
C SER A 60 -17.14 0.59 10.21
N ASN A 61 -17.11 1.66 10.99
CA ASN A 61 -15.89 2.07 11.69
C ASN A 61 -15.39 0.99 12.66
N ASP A 62 -16.29 0.28 13.35
CA ASP A 62 -15.91 -0.81 14.26
C ASP A 62 -15.24 -1.97 13.52
N ALA A 63 -15.74 -2.31 12.32
CA ALA A 63 -15.12 -3.34 11.49
C ALA A 63 -13.73 -2.93 10.97
N LEU A 64 -13.52 -1.63 10.68
CA LEU A 64 -12.20 -1.10 10.32
C LEU A 64 -11.24 -1.15 11.52
N ILE A 65 -11.70 -0.77 12.72
CA ILE A 65 -10.90 -0.83 13.95
C ILE A 65 -10.45 -2.26 14.24
N ASP A 66 -11.36 -3.24 14.12
CA ASP A 66 -11.01 -4.63 14.37
C ASP A 66 -10.11 -5.21 13.28
N PHE A 67 -10.27 -4.76 12.03
CA PHE A 67 -9.32 -5.04 10.97
C PHE A 67 -7.93 -4.47 11.29
N ASP A 68 -7.82 -3.21 11.69
CA ASP A 68 -6.55 -2.55 12.01
C ASP A 68 -5.81 -3.26 13.13
N LYS A 69 -6.53 -3.61 14.21
CA LYS A 69 -5.98 -4.41 15.32
C LYS A 69 -5.39 -5.74 14.84
N ASN A 70 -5.97 -6.37 13.82
CA ASN A 70 -5.47 -7.62 13.28
C ASN A 70 -4.33 -7.42 12.28
N LEU A 71 -4.38 -6.34 11.50
CA LEU A 71 -3.36 -6.01 10.52
C LEU A 71 -2.00 -5.75 11.18
N VAL A 72 -1.99 -5.08 12.34
CA VAL A 72 -0.78 -4.74 13.10
C VAL A 72 -0.27 -5.86 14.01
N LYS A 73 -0.99 -7.00 14.11
CA LYS A 73 -0.52 -8.22 14.80
C LYS A 73 0.52 -8.94 13.94
N VAL A 74 1.69 -8.33 13.85
CA VAL A 74 2.84 -8.82 13.08
C VAL A 74 4.08 -8.75 13.95
N ASP A 75 5.16 -9.38 13.50
CA ASP A 75 6.46 -9.26 14.18
C ASP A 75 6.93 -7.80 14.20
N GLN A 76 7.63 -7.43 15.26
CA GLN A 76 8.15 -6.06 15.47
C GLN A 76 8.98 -5.56 14.28
N SER A 77 9.71 -6.46 13.60
CA SER A 77 10.53 -6.17 12.42
C SER A 77 9.74 -5.93 11.12
N VAL A 78 8.43 -6.20 11.14
CA VAL A 78 7.51 -5.88 10.04
C VAL A 78 6.75 -4.60 10.34
N LEU A 79 6.59 -4.26 11.63
CA LEU A 79 5.94 -3.05 12.08
C LEU A 79 6.86 -1.81 11.98
N PHE A 80 8.17 -1.99 12.13
CA PHE A 80 9.21 -0.95 12.07
C PHE A 80 10.38 -1.37 11.17
#